data_AF-A0A429G2P5-F1
#
_entry.id   AF-A0A429G2P5-F1
#
_cell.length_a   1.000
_cell.length_b   1.000
_cell.length_c   1.000
_cell.angle_alpha   90.00
_cell.angle_beta   90.00
_cell.angle_gamma   90.00
#
_symmetry.space_group_name_H-M   'P 1'
#
loop_
_entity.id
_entity.type
_entity.pdbx_description
1 polymer ?
#
loop_
_entity_poly.entity_id
_entity_poly.type
_entity_poly.pdbx_seq_one_letter_code
_entity_poly.pdbx_strand_id
1 'polypeptide(L)' 'MTSRPGWAVKPLRQLTTRELAEALEYLERNRPDDDVLGRALAGEFARRTAAEYHRAADRVRPGPDA' A
#
# COMPACT_ATOMS: atom_id res chain seq x y z
N MET A 1 1.30 25.37 10.46
CA MET A 1 1.74 24.83 9.16
C MET A 1 1.65 23.32 9.24
N THR A 2 0.59 22.72 8.70
CA THR A 2 0.46 21.26 8.68
C THR A 2 1.43 20.74 7.63
N SER A 3 2.62 20.31 8.04
CA SER A 3 3.59 19.67 7.15
C SER A 3 2.89 18.53 6.42
N ARG A 4 2.92 18.55 5.08
CA ARG A 4 2.37 17.45 4.28
C ARG A 4 3.13 16.17 4.65
N PRO A 5 2.43 15.06 4.88
CA PRO A 5 3.10 13.82 5.22
C PRO A 5 4.03 13.40 4.07
N GLY A 6 5.21 12.84 4.40
CA GLY A 6 6.27 12.58 3.44
C GLY A 6 5.91 11.60 2.32
N TRP A 7 4.84 10.81 2.49
CA TRP A 7 4.28 9.98 1.44
C TRP A 7 3.50 10.78 0.38
N ALA A 8 2.94 11.94 0.73
CA ALA A 8 2.06 12.72 -0.16
C ALA A 8 2.79 13.38 -1.34
N VAL A 9 4.13 13.40 -1.33
CA VAL A 9 4.95 13.88 -2.45
C VAL A 9 5.41 12.75 -3.37
N LYS A 10 5.15 11.49 -3.01
CA LYS A 10 5.59 10.32 -3.78
C LYS A 10 4.46 9.86 -4.71
N PRO A 11 4.79 9.37 -5.92
CA PRO A 11 3.79 8.71 -6.76
C PRO A 11 3.34 7.41 -6.09
N LEU A 12 2.05 7.05 -6.25
CA LEU A 12 1.43 5.87 -5.62
C LEU A 12 2.26 4.59 -5.78
N ARG A 13 2.83 4.37 -6.97
CA ARG A 13 3.65 3.18 -7.28
C ARG A 13 4.95 3.10 -6.49
N GLN A 14 5.42 4.20 -5.91
CA GLN A 14 6.63 4.25 -5.07
C GLN A 14 6.33 4.16 -3.57
N LEU A 15 5.05 4.17 -3.18
CA LEU A 15 4.68 3.99 -1.79
C LEU A 15 4.94 2.55 -1.34
N THR A 16 5.45 2.42 -0.13
CA THR A 16 5.55 1.14 0.57
C THR A 16 4.17 0.71 1.09
N THR A 17 4.01 -0.58 1.40
CA THR A 17 2.79 -1.12 2.03
C THR A 17 2.43 -0.35 3.30
N ARG A 18 3.43 0.04 4.09
CA ARG A 18 3.26 0.86 5.29
C ARG A 18 2.74 2.26 4.97
N GLU A 19 3.37 2.96 4.03
CA GLU A 19 2.95 4.31 3.65
C GLU A 19 1.55 4.34 3.03
N LEU A 20 1.17 3.28 2.31
CA LEU A 20 -0.20 3.11 1.79
C LEU A 20 -1.22 2.99 2.92
N ALA A 21 -0.92 2.24 3.98
CA ALA A 21 -1.77 2.14 5.16
C ALA A 21 -1.88 3.49 5.90
N GLU A 22 -0.75 4.17 6.12
CA GLU A 22 -0.73 5.50 6.73
C GLU A 22 -1.52 6.54 5.91
N ALA A 23 -1.47 6.44 4.57
CA ALA A 23 -2.22 7.31 3.68
C ALA A 23 -3.74 7.07 3.74
N LEU A 24 -4.17 5.81 3.84
CA LEU A 24 -5.58 5.45 4.02
C LEU A 24 -6.11 5.98 5.36
N GLU A 25 -5.38 5.76 6.46
CA GLU A 25 -5.77 6.28 7.77
C GLU A 25 -5.83 7.81 7.79
N TYR A 26 -4.89 8.47 7.09
CA TYR A 26 -4.93 9.92 6.94
C TYR A 26 -6.17 10.39 6.18
N LEU A 27 -6.57 9.71 5.10
CA LEU A 27 -7.76 10.06 4.35
C LEU A 27 -9.03 9.89 5.18
N GLU A 28 -9.19 8.77 5.89
CA GLU A 28 -10.36 8.55 6.75
C GLU A 28 -10.53 9.66 7.79
N ARG A 29 -9.43 10.21 8.30
CA ARG A 29 -9.45 11.26 9.33
C ARG A 29 -9.59 12.68 8.78
N ASN A 30 -9.03 12.96 7.61
CA ASN A 30 -8.88 14.34 7.12
C ASN A 30 -9.70 14.63 5.86
N ARG A 31 -10.00 13.61 5.06
CA ARG A 31 -10.69 13.72 3.76
C ARG A 31 -11.56 12.48 3.47
N PRO A 32 -12.57 12.21 4.30
CA PRO A 32 -13.44 11.05 4.10
C PRO A 32 -14.23 11.12 2.78
N ASP A 33 -14.42 12.31 2.22
CA ASP A 33 -15.15 12.53 0.96
C ASP A 33 -14.32 12.26 -0.30
N ASP A 34 -13.01 12.03 -0.18
CA ASP A 34 -12.12 11.81 -1.34
C ASP A 34 -12.08 10.32 -1.74
N ASP A 35 -13.23 9.80 -2.18
CA ASP A 35 -13.44 8.41 -2.58
C ASP A 35 -12.49 7.95 -3.69
N VAL A 36 -12.16 8.85 -4.63
CA VAL A 36 -11.30 8.53 -5.78
C VAL A 36 -9.89 8.24 -5.30
N LEU A 37 -9.33 9.10 -4.45
CA LEU A 37 -8.00 8.90 -3.89
C LEU A 37 -7.97 7.70 -2.92
N GLY A 38 -9.01 7.54 -2.11
CA GLY A 38 -9.17 6.39 -1.20
C GLY A 38 -9.15 5.05 -1.96
N ARG A 39 -9.93 4.93 -3.04
CA ARG A 39 -9.95 3.72 -3.87
C ARG A 39 -8.63 3.45 -4.57
N ALA A 40 -7.95 4.50 -5.05
CA ALA A 40 -6.64 4.36 -5.69
C ALA A 40 -5.59 3.81 -4.71
N LEU A 41 -5.55 4.33 -3.49
CA LEU A 41 -4.66 3.85 -2.43
C LEU A 41 -4.98 2.42 -2.02
N ALA A 42 -6.26 2.10 -1.80
CA ALA A 42 -6.70 0.76 -1.44
C ALA A 42 -6.35 -0.28 -2.53
N GLY A 43 -6.50 0.08 -3.81
CA GLY A 43 -6.15 -0.77 -4.94
C GLY A 43 -4.65 -1.06 -5.02
N GLU A 44 -3.79 -0.06 -4.82
CA GLU A 44 -2.34 -0.26 -4.81
C GLU A 44 -1.90 -1.06 -3.57
N PHE A 45 -2.50 -0.81 -2.41
CA PHE A 45 -2.27 -1.60 -1.20
C PHE A 45 -2.57 -3.08 -1.43
N ALA A 46 -3.75 -3.40 -1.96
CA ALA A 46 -4.14 -4.77 -2.27
C ALA A 46 -3.16 -5.45 -3.26
N ARG A 47 -2.73 -4.74 -4.31
CA ARG A 47 -1.74 -5.25 -5.28
C ARG A 47 -0.39 -5.55 -4.63
N ARG A 48 0.10 -4.65 -3.77
CA ARG A 48 1.38 -4.83 -3.08
C ARG A 48 1.34 -5.97 -2.08
N THR A 49 0.30 -6.03 -1.25
CA THR A 49 0.11 -7.13 -0.32
C THR A 49 0.01 -8.47 -1.06
N ALA A 50 -0.77 -8.55 -2.14
CA ALA A 50 -0.84 -9.77 -2.96
C ALA A 50 0.54 -10.15 -3.52
N ALA A 51 1.31 -9.21 -4.06
CA ALA A 51 2.65 -9.46 -4.57
C ALA A 51 3.63 -9.96 -3.48
N GLU A 52 3.55 -9.41 -2.27
CA GLU A 52 4.33 -9.87 -1.11
C GLU A 52 3.94 -11.29 -0.69
N TYR A 53 2.64 -11.58 -0.64
CA TYR A 53 2.13 -12.93 -0.38
C TYR A 53 2.58 -13.94 -1.44
N HIS A 54 2.51 -13.59 -2.73
CA HIS A 54 2.99 -14.46 -3.80
C HIS A 54 4.49 -14.74 -3.69
N ARG A 55 5.30 -13.73 -3.36
CA ARG A 55 6.75 -13.92 -3.12
C ARG A 55 7.03 -14.80 -1.90
N ALA A 56 6.25 -14.64 -0.83
CA ALA A 56 6.37 -15.49 0.36
C ALA A 56 5.99 -16.94 0.04
N ALA A 57 4.89 -17.15 -0.69
CA ALA A 57 4.44 -18.48 -1.11
C ALA A 57 5.45 -19.19 -2.03
N ASP A 58 6.08 -18.45 -2.95
CA ASP A 58 7.14 -18.98 -3.82
C ASP A 58 8.35 -19.47 -3.02
N ARG A 59 8.77 -18.72 -1.99
CA ARG A 59 9.87 -19.12 -1.09
C ARG A 59 9.57 -20.33 -0.21
N VAL A 60 8.30 -20.56 0.12
CA VAL A 60 7.88 -21.68 0.98
C VAL A 60 7.78 -22.97 0.18
N ARG A 61 7.74 -22.93 -1.16
CA ARG A 61 7.70 -24.12 -2.00
C ARG A 61 9.03 -24.87 -1.85
N PRO A 62 9.07 -26.03 -1.18
CA PRO A 62 10.26 -26.87 -1.22
C PRO A 62 10.42 -27.32 -2.67
N GLY A 63 11.62 -27.24 -3.23
CA GLY A 63 11.89 -27.90 -4.51
C GLY A 63 11.49 -29.38 -4.41
N PRO A 64 10.84 -29.97 -5.42
CA PRO A 64 10.74 -31.41 -5.47
C PRO A 64 12.19 -31.95 -5.57
N ASP A 65 12.57 -32.76 -4.58
CA ASP A 65 13.86 -33.46 -4.40
C ASP A 65 15.06 -32.67 -3.86
N ALA A 66 15.41 -32.96 -2.60
CA ALA A 66 16.77 -33.14 -2.11
C ALA A 66 16.81 -34.35 -1.18
#